data_AF-A0A0H5QSX1-F1
#
_entry.id   AF-A0A0H5QSX1-F1
#
_cell.length_a   1.000
_cell.length_b   1.000
_cell.length_c   1.000
_cell.angle_alpha   90.00
_cell.angle_beta   90.00
_cell.angle_gamma   90.00
#
_symmetry.space_group_name_H-M   'P 1'
#
loop_
_entity.id
_entity.type
_entity.pdbx_description
1 polymer ?
#
loop_
_entity_poly.entity_id
_entity_poly.type
_entity_poly.pdbx_seq_one_letter_code
_entity_poly.pdbx_strand_id
1 'polypeptide(L)'
;MEYSRSTLFPTASARCGRLIDQQITIVDLNGLNSSHISKNVYQYIKSCAEIDQKYYPEALNRMFVVNAPFLFSAIWRVIKPWVEPRTSEKISITRNGNEDELLKIIDRDCLPDFLGGSDTTFLHSEHEAELRRCSMGERPLGSQKERLRFALRDAT
;
A
#
# COMPACT_ATOMS: atom_id res chain seq x y z
N MET A 1 8.62 3.71 -1.22
CA MET A 1 8.76 2.93 -2.47
C MET A 1 10.03 2.08 -2.52
N GLU A 2 11.17 2.57 -2.02
CA GLU A 2 12.43 1.81 -2.05
C GLU A 2 12.34 0.45 -1.35
N TYR A 3 11.78 0.41 -0.14
CA TYR A 3 11.56 -0.84 0.61
C TYR A 3 10.71 -1.86 -0.17
N SER A 4 9.65 -1.41 -0.84
CA SER A 4 8.82 -2.29 -1.66
C SER A 4 9.63 -2.93 -2.79
N ARG A 5 10.49 -2.15 -3.47
CA ARG A 5 11.34 -2.65 -4.56
C ARG A 5 12.46 -3.58 -4.09
N SER A 6 13.11 -3.26 -2.97
CA SER A 6 14.26 -4.02 -2.49
C SER A 6 13.86 -5.30 -1.75
N THR A 7 12.71 -5.31 -1.07
CA THR A 7 12.36 -6.36 -0.11
C THR A 7 11.04 -7.05 -0.46
N LEU A 8 9.95 -6.30 -0.63
CA LEU A 8 8.62 -6.89 -0.81
C LEU A 8 8.46 -7.57 -2.18
N PHE A 9 8.83 -6.88 -3.26
CA PHE A 9 8.70 -7.35 -4.64
C PHE A 9 9.54 -8.61 -4.93
N PRO A 10 10.82 -8.70 -4.53
CA PRO A 10 11.59 -9.94 -4.71
C PRO A 10 11.03 -11.11 -3.90
N THR A 11 10.57 -10.85 -2.66
CA THR A 11 9.99 -11.88 -1.79
C THR A 11 8.67 -12.40 -2.35
N ALA A 12 7.79 -11.50 -2.78
CA ALA A 12 6.54 -11.85 -3.45
C ALA A 12 6.80 -12.60 -4.76
N SER A 13 7.78 -12.15 -5.56
CA SER A 13 8.15 -12.81 -6.81
C SER A 13 8.63 -14.25 -6.59
N ALA A 14 9.47 -14.45 -5.57
CA ALA A 14 9.98 -15.77 -5.20
C ALA A 14 8.86 -16.70 -4.72
N ARG A 15 7.87 -16.19 -3.97
CA ARG A 15 6.72 -16.96 -3.48
C ARG A 15 5.75 -17.34 -4.60
N CYS A 16 5.50 -16.43 -5.53
CA CYS A 16 4.54 -16.63 -6.61
C CYS A 16 5.13 -17.30 -7.86
N GLY A 17 6.46 -17.48 -7.93
CA GLY A 17 7.14 -18.08 -9.08
C GLY A 17 7.09 -17.23 -10.36
N ARG A 18 6.72 -15.95 -10.25
CA ARG A 18 6.64 -14.98 -11.36
C ARG A 18 7.12 -13.62 -10.91
N LEU A 19 7.53 -12.76 -11.85
CA LEU A 19 7.92 -11.39 -11.52
C LEU A 19 6.72 -10.61 -10.98
N ILE A 20 6.90 -10.02 -9.80
CA ILE A 20 6.00 -9.09 -9.13
C ILE A 20 6.79 -7.81 -8.91
N ASP A 21 6.41 -6.74 -9.59
CA ASP A 21 7.07 -5.44 -9.58
C ASP A 21 6.08 -4.27 -9.39
N GLN A 22 4.80 -4.59 -9.20
CA GLN A 22 3.73 -3.63 -8.96
C GLN A 22 2.97 -3.98 -7.69
N GLN A 23 2.37 -2.95 -7.07
CA GLN A 23 1.53 -3.09 -5.89
C GLN A 23 0.14 -2.51 -6.08
N ILE A 24 -0.80 -3.01 -5.29
CA ILE A 24 -2.13 -2.44 -5.11
C ILE A 24 -2.13 -1.67 -3.79
N THR A 25 -2.58 -0.42 -3.82
CA THR A 25 -2.65 0.44 -2.64
C THR A 25 -4.10 0.70 -2.28
N ILE A 26 -4.49 0.44 -1.03
CA ILE A 26 -5.81 0.79 -0.50
C ILE A 26 -5.64 1.93 0.49
N VAL A 27 -6.39 3.02 0.30
CA VAL A 27 -6.41 4.20 1.16
C VAL A 27 -7.80 4.31 1.76
N ASP A 28 -7.91 4.04 3.05
CA ASP A 28 -9.15 4.24 3.81
C ASP A 28 -9.22 5.68 4.30
N LEU A 29 -10.29 6.39 3.91
CA LEU A 29 -10.57 7.75 4.34
C LEU A 29 -11.70 7.84 5.36
N ASN A 30 -12.08 6.71 5.97
CA ASN A 30 -13.04 6.70 7.07
C ASN A 30 -12.55 7.62 8.22
N GLY A 31 -13.44 8.47 8.73
CA GLY A 31 -13.10 9.47 9.75
C GLY A 31 -12.40 10.73 9.23
N LEU A 32 -12.14 10.86 7.92
CA LEU A 32 -11.63 12.10 7.34
C LEU A 32 -12.72 13.18 7.38
N ASN A 33 -12.45 14.28 8.08
CA ASN A 33 -13.33 15.44 8.18
C ASN A 33 -12.74 16.65 7.43
N SER A 34 -13.53 17.73 7.32
CA SER A 34 -13.08 18.96 6.66
C SER A 34 -11.93 19.68 7.39
N SER A 35 -11.77 19.49 8.70
CA SER A 35 -10.67 20.12 9.45
C SER A 35 -9.31 19.46 9.18
N HIS A 36 -9.28 18.20 8.73
CA HIS A 36 -8.06 17.52 8.30
C HIS A 36 -7.61 17.96 6.89
N ILE A 37 -8.51 18.55 6.09
CA ILE A 37 -8.24 18.93 4.71
C ILE A 37 -7.73 20.38 4.67
N SER A 38 -6.43 20.53 4.97
CA SER A 38 -5.74 21.82 4.86
C SER A 38 -4.94 21.93 3.55
N LYS A 39 -4.58 23.15 3.17
CA LYS A 39 -3.69 23.42 2.03
C LYS A 39 -2.35 22.68 2.15
N ASN A 40 -1.85 22.49 3.36
CA ASN A 40 -0.59 21.79 3.62
C ASN A 40 -0.71 20.29 3.32
N VAL A 41 -1.81 19.66 3.75
CA VAL A 41 -2.10 18.25 3.45
C VAL A 41 -2.24 18.04 1.94
N TYR A 42 -2.90 18.98 1.27
CA TYR A 42 -3.01 18.97 -0.18
C TYR A 42 -1.65 19.05 -0.89
N GLN A 43 -0.79 19.98 -0.47
CA GLN A 43 0.57 20.10 -1.01
C GLN A 43 1.40 18.84 -0.75
N TYR A 44 1.26 18.24 0.43
CA TYR A 44 1.94 17.00 0.77
C TYR A 44 1.51 15.85 -0.16
N ILE A 45 0.19 15.61 -0.30
CA ILE A 45 -0.34 14.57 -1.20
C ILE A 45 0.14 14.81 -2.64
N LYS A 46 0.12 16.07 -3.09
CA LYS A 46 0.63 16.45 -4.41
C LYS A 46 2.11 16.10 -4.56
N SER A 47 2.97 16.50 -3.63
CA SER A 47 4.40 16.21 -3.70
C SER A 47 4.70 14.71 -3.65
N CYS A 48 3.97 13.93 -2.84
CA CYS A 48 4.05 12.48 -2.86
C CYS A 48 3.69 11.91 -4.24
N ALA A 49 2.55 12.33 -4.80
CA ALA A 49 2.12 11.88 -6.12
C ALA A 49 3.10 12.27 -7.24
N GLU A 50 3.73 13.44 -7.16
CA GLU A 50 4.76 13.89 -8.10
C GLU A 50 6.04 13.06 -8.00
N ILE A 51 6.50 12.75 -6.77
CA ILE A 51 7.66 11.89 -6.53
C ILE A 51 7.37 10.47 -7.04
N ASP A 52 6.22 9.92 -6.69
CA ASP A 52 5.83 8.56 -7.09
C ASP A 52 5.74 8.43 -8.61
N GLN A 53 5.15 9.40 -9.30
CA GLN A 53 5.09 9.38 -10.77
C GLN A 53 6.47 9.60 -11.42
N LYS A 54 7.29 10.50 -10.87
CA LYS A 54 8.59 10.85 -11.46
C LYS A 54 9.63 9.74 -11.32
N TYR A 55 9.68 9.09 -10.16
CA TYR A 55 10.72 8.10 -9.84
C TYR A 55 10.21 6.65 -9.89
N TYR A 56 8.90 6.43 -9.79
CA TYR A 56 8.29 5.10 -9.70
C TYR A 56 7.02 4.94 -10.58
N PRO A 57 7.01 5.37 -11.87
CA PRO A 57 5.79 5.45 -12.69
C PRO A 57 5.06 4.12 -12.89
N GLU A 58 5.80 3.00 -12.88
CA GLU A 58 5.24 1.68 -13.17
C GLU A 58 4.99 0.82 -11.92
N ALA A 59 5.32 1.32 -10.73
CA ALA A 59 5.21 0.54 -9.49
C ALA A 59 3.75 0.45 -8.98
N LEU A 60 2.86 1.34 -9.41
CA LEU A 60 1.44 1.32 -9.06
C LEU A 60 0.65 0.48 -10.07
N ASN A 61 0.06 -0.63 -9.63
CA ASN A 61 -0.88 -1.41 -10.43
C ASN A 61 -2.28 -0.77 -10.38
N ARG A 62 -2.81 -0.59 -9.17
CA ARG A 62 -4.13 -0.01 -8.90
C ARG A 62 -4.16 0.64 -7.53
N MET A 63 -4.93 1.72 -7.39
CA MET A 63 -5.17 2.39 -6.12
C MET A 63 -6.67 2.45 -5.85
N PHE A 64 -7.07 2.10 -4.63
CA PHE A 64 -8.44 2.19 -4.17
C PHE A 64 -8.52 3.20 -3.05
N VAL A 65 -9.37 4.21 -3.20
CA VAL A 65 -9.72 5.12 -2.12
C VAL A 65 -11.10 4.75 -1.63
N VAL A 66 -11.19 4.19 -0.42
CA VAL A 66 -12.43 3.69 0.18
C VAL A 66 -12.93 4.63 1.26
N ASN A 67 -14.24 4.58 1.53
CA ASN A 67 -14.93 5.43 2.51
C ASN A 67 -14.66 6.94 2.29
N ALA A 68 -14.50 7.34 1.02
CA ALA A 68 -14.16 8.72 0.70
C ALA A 68 -15.33 9.66 1.04
N PRO A 69 -15.13 10.71 1.87
CA PRO A 69 -16.19 11.67 2.15
C PRO A 69 -16.57 12.43 0.87
N PHE A 70 -17.77 12.99 0.82
CA PHE A 70 -18.27 13.72 -0.36
C PHE A 70 -17.30 14.83 -0.84
N LEU A 71 -16.61 15.48 0.10
CA LEU A 71 -15.62 16.51 -0.17
C LEU A 71 -14.39 15.98 -0.93
N PHE A 72 -14.04 14.70 -0.81
CA PHE A 72 -12.88 14.12 -1.47
C PHE A 72 -13.01 14.12 -2.99
N SER A 73 -14.22 13.95 -3.53
CA SER A 73 -14.48 14.10 -4.97
C SER A 73 -14.10 15.48 -5.50
N ALA A 74 -14.27 16.54 -4.69
CA ALA A 74 -13.84 17.88 -5.05
C ALA A 74 -12.32 18.00 -5.02
N ILE A 75 -11.66 17.48 -3.97
CA ILE A 75 -10.20 17.45 -3.85
C ILE A 75 -9.58 16.73 -5.04
N TRP A 76 -10.09 15.53 -5.37
CA TRP A 76 -9.61 14.74 -6.49
C TRP A 76 -9.73 15.48 -7.82
N ARG A 77 -10.80 16.26 -8.03
CA ARG A 77 -10.94 17.09 -9.23
C ARG A 77 -9.84 18.15 -9.35
N VAL A 78 -9.31 18.67 -8.24
CA VAL A 78 -8.20 19.62 -8.25
C VAL A 78 -6.84 18.91 -8.41
N ILE A 79 -6.68 17.70 -7.86
CA ILE A 79 -5.42 16.93 -7.95
C ILE A 79 -5.25 16.25 -9.33
N LYS A 80 -6.35 15.73 -9.89
CA LYS A 80 -6.37 14.94 -11.13
C LYS A 80 -5.61 15.57 -12.30
N PRO A 81 -5.67 16.89 -12.56
CA PRO A 81 -4.91 17.52 -13.65
C PRO A 81 -3.38 17.41 -13.53
N TRP A 82 -2.86 17.13 -12.34
CA TRP A 82 -1.42 16.94 -12.11
C TRP A 82 -1.02 15.48 -12.00
N VAL A 83 -1.97 14.57 -12.13
CA VAL A 83 -1.73 13.13 -12.19
C VAL A 83 -1.79 12.71 -13.66
N GLU A 84 -0.75 12.03 -14.13
CA GLU A 84 -0.72 11.51 -15.50
C GLU A 84 -1.99 10.69 -15.79
N PRO A 85 -2.60 10.81 -16.99
CA PRO A 85 -3.84 10.11 -17.32
C PRO A 85 -3.82 8.62 -16.99
N ARG A 86 -2.70 7.94 -17.29
CA ARG A 86 -2.47 6.52 -17.00
C ARG A 86 -2.57 6.17 -15.52
N THR A 87 -2.07 7.06 -14.66
CA THR A 87 -2.13 6.90 -13.20
C THR A 87 -3.52 7.21 -12.68
N SER A 88 -4.20 8.21 -13.26
CA SER A 88 -5.56 8.58 -12.88
C SER A 88 -6.58 7.47 -13.18
N GLU A 89 -6.36 6.69 -14.24
CA GLU A 89 -7.21 5.54 -14.62
C GLU A 89 -7.04 4.34 -13.67
N LYS A 90 -5.88 4.25 -13.00
CA LYS A 90 -5.60 3.22 -12.00
C LYS A 90 -6.22 3.53 -10.64
N ILE A 91 -6.76 4.74 -10.44
CA ILE A 91 -7.30 5.19 -9.15
C ILE A 91 -8.83 5.06 -9.18
N SER A 92 -9.36 4.12 -8.37
CA SER A 92 -10.79 4.00 -8.11
C SER A 92 -11.11 4.70 -6.79
N ILE A 93 -12.14 5.56 -6.79
CA ILE A 93 -12.61 6.26 -5.60
C ILE A 93 -14.02 5.81 -5.33
N THR A 94 -14.23 5.23 -4.14
CA THR A 94 -15.53 4.76 -3.69
C THR A 94 -15.94 5.48 -2.42
N ARG A 95 -17.21 5.91 -2.39
CA ARG A 95 -17.81 6.64 -1.28
C ARG A 95 -18.20 5.74 -0.11
N ASN A 96 -18.81 4.59 -0.38
CA ASN A 96 -19.23 3.61 0.63
C ASN A 96 -18.51 2.31 0.30
N GLY A 97 -17.83 1.69 1.28
CA GLY A 97 -16.98 0.50 1.11
C GLY A 97 -17.36 -0.39 -0.08
N ASN A 98 -16.53 -0.37 -1.14
CA ASN A 98 -16.69 -1.23 -2.31
C ASN A 98 -15.92 -2.53 -2.05
N GLU A 99 -16.41 -3.31 -1.10
CA GLU A 99 -15.90 -4.65 -0.83
C GLU A 99 -15.93 -5.48 -2.12
N ASP A 100 -17.00 -5.36 -2.91
CA ASP A 100 -17.17 -6.06 -4.18
C ASP A 100 -16.14 -5.70 -5.26
N GLU A 101 -15.62 -4.46 -5.30
CA GLU A 101 -14.55 -4.13 -6.26
C GLU A 101 -13.17 -4.57 -5.77
N LEU A 102 -12.93 -4.51 -4.47
CA LEU A 102 -11.70 -5.03 -3.87
C LEU A 102 -11.62 -6.54 -4.06
N LEU A 103 -12.72 -7.26 -3.80
CA LEU A 103 -12.81 -8.72 -3.92
C LEU A 103 -12.73 -9.24 -5.35
N LYS A 104 -12.91 -8.39 -6.37
CA LYS A 104 -12.63 -8.77 -7.78
C LYS A 104 -11.14 -8.91 -8.07
N ILE A 105 -10.28 -8.34 -7.23
CA ILE A 105 -8.83 -8.25 -7.48
C ILE A 105 -8.04 -8.94 -6.36
N ILE A 106 -8.54 -8.89 -5.13
CA ILE A 106 -7.90 -9.42 -3.94
C ILE A 106 -8.77 -10.55 -3.41
N ASP A 107 -8.15 -11.70 -3.15
CA ASP A 107 -8.84 -12.83 -2.53
C ASP A 107 -9.38 -12.45 -1.15
N ARG A 108 -10.58 -12.93 -0.81
CA ARG A 108 -11.26 -12.61 0.45
C ARG A 108 -10.39 -12.88 1.68
N ASP A 109 -9.64 -13.98 1.66
CA ASP A 109 -8.74 -14.41 2.75
C ASP A 109 -7.47 -13.57 2.87
N CYS A 110 -7.18 -12.71 1.89
CA CYS A 110 -6.07 -11.75 1.93
C CYS A 110 -6.53 -10.33 2.29
N LEU A 111 -7.85 -10.08 2.32
CA LEU A 111 -8.40 -8.77 2.61
C LEU A 111 -8.80 -8.69 4.09
N PRO A 112 -8.48 -7.59 4.80
CA PRO A 112 -8.90 -7.42 6.18
C PRO A 112 -10.41 -7.40 6.35
N ASP A 113 -10.89 -7.87 7.50
CA ASP A 113 -12.31 -7.89 7.87
C ASP A 113 -12.99 -6.51 7.79
N PHE A 114 -12.31 -5.44 8.24
CA PHE A 114 -12.81 -4.07 8.19
C PHE A 114 -12.91 -3.49 6.77
N LEU A 115 -12.34 -4.18 5.77
CA LEU A 115 -12.46 -3.86 4.34
C LEU A 115 -13.36 -4.86 3.59
N GLY A 116 -14.07 -5.75 4.31
CA GLY A 116 -14.99 -6.73 3.73
C GLY A 116 -14.42 -8.12 3.47
N GLY A 117 -13.18 -8.38 3.92
CA GLY A 117 -12.53 -9.69 3.79
C GLY A 117 -12.73 -10.62 4.98
N SER A 118 -11.94 -11.69 5.03
CA SER A 118 -11.92 -12.69 6.12
C SER A 118 -10.61 -12.69 6.92
N ASP A 119 -9.62 -11.85 6.56
CA ASP A 119 -8.36 -11.78 7.28
C ASP A 119 -8.51 -10.98 8.58
N THR A 120 -8.42 -11.69 9.71
CA THR A 120 -8.41 -11.11 11.07
C THR A 120 -6.99 -10.90 11.60
N THR A 121 -5.97 -11.39 10.89
CA THR A 121 -4.57 -11.35 11.30
C THR A 121 -3.82 -10.12 10.79
N PHE A 122 -4.43 -9.31 9.92
CA PHE A 122 -3.81 -8.12 9.32
C PHE A 122 -3.18 -7.17 10.35
N LEU A 123 -3.87 -6.91 11.47
CA LEU A 123 -3.39 -6.06 12.58
C LEU A 123 -2.22 -6.68 13.37
N HIS A 124 -1.90 -7.96 13.13
CA HIS A 124 -0.79 -8.70 13.74
C HIS A 124 0.29 -9.09 12.74
N SER A 125 0.14 -8.70 11.47
CA SER A 125 1.10 -9.03 10.42
C SER A 125 2.46 -8.38 10.67
N GLU A 126 3.51 -9.08 10.23
CA GLU A 126 4.95 -8.91 10.56
C GLU A 126 5.49 -7.47 10.53
N HIS A 127 4.80 -6.53 9.89
CA HIS A 127 5.16 -5.11 9.81
C HIS A 127 5.12 -4.39 11.17
N GLU A 128 4.13 -4.66 12.03
CA GLU A 128 4.09 -4.11 13.40
C GLU A 128 5.22 -4.71 14.27
N ALA A 129 5.51 -6.00 14.09
CA ALA A 129 6.63 -6.66 14.77
C ALA A 129 7.99 -6.10 14.32
N GLU A 130 8.16 -5.81 13.02
CA GLU A 130 9.33 -5.16 12.44
C GLU A 130 9.50 -3.71 12.97
N LEU A 131 8.42 -2.92 12.94
CA LEU A 131 8.41 -1.53 13.41
C LEU A 131 8.65 -1.43 14.92
N ARG A 132 8.03 -2.33 15.71
CA ARG A 132 8.29 -2.42 17.16
C ARG A 132 9.73 -2.81 17.45
N ARG A 133 10.30 -3.78 16.75
CA ARG A 133 11.72 -4.15 16.93
C ARG A 133 12.68 -3.03 16.53
N CYS A 134 12.45 -2.36 15.40
CA CYS A 134 13.23 -1.18 15.02
C CYS A 134 13.11 -0.04 16.05
N SER A 135 11.93 0.17 16.64
CA SER A 135 11.74 1.14 17.72
C SER A 135 12.47 0.75 19.02
N MET A 136 12.69 -0.55 19.23
CA MET A 136 13.45 -1.13 20.34
C MET A 136 14.96 -1.25 20.03
N GLY A 137 15.41 -0.76 18.87
CA GLY A 137 16.81 -0.83 18.45
C GLY A 137 17.28 -2.23 17.99
N GLU A 138 16.35 -3.16 17.79
CA GLU A 138 16.63 -4.51 17.33
C GLU A 138 16.68 -4.61 15.81
N ARG A 139 17.51 -5.52 15.30
CA ARG A 139 17.71 -5.69 13.86
C ARG A 139 16.45 -6.25 13.15
N PRO A 140 16.27 -5.95 11.85
CA PRO A 140 15.23 -6.54 11.03
C PRO A 140 15.28 -8.07 11.09
N LEU A 141 14.12 -8.75 11.10
CA LEU A 141 14.06 -10.19 10.89
C LEU A 141 14.20 -10.33 9.39
N GLY A 142 15.45 -10.42 8.93
CA GLY A 142 15.75 -10.73 7.53
C GLY A 142 14.86 -11.89 7.08
N SER A 143 14.40 -11.83 5.83
CA SER A 143 13.41 -12.77 5.27
C SER A 143 13.79 -14.21 5.64
N GLN A 144 12.84 -15.15 5.74
CA GLN A 144 13.18 -16.55 6.05
C GLN A 144 14.31 -17.12 5.18
N LYS A 145 14.49 -16.59 3.95
CA LYS A 145 15.60 -16.89 3.03
C LYS A 145 16.98 -16.43 3.52
N GLU A 146 17.07 -15.30 4.23
CA GLU A 146 18.29 -14.83 4.90
C GLU A 146 18.55 -15.59 6.19
N ARG A 147 17.51 -15.98 6.94
CA ARG A 147 17.66 -16.87 8.11
C ARG A 147 18.19 -18.24 7.71
N LEU A 148 17.73 -18.80 6.59
CA LEU A 148 18.27 -20.05 6.03
C LEU A 148 19.69 -19.90 5.49
N ARG A 149 20.03 -18.79 4.80
CA ARG A 149 21.41 -18.53 4.35
C ARG A 149 22.39 -18.33 5.51
N PHE A 150 21.93 -17.72 6.61
CA PHE A 150 22.75 -17.51 7.80
C PHE A 150 22.92 -18.81 8.59
N ALA A 151 21.83 -19.56 8.80
CA ALA A 151 21.88 -20.88 9.44
C ALA A 151 22.72 -21.91 8.66
N LEU A 152 22.76 -21.82 7.32
CA LEU A 152 23.62 -22.67 6.49
C LEU A 152 25.08 -22.21 6.45
N ARG A 153 25.39 -20.94 6.75
CA ARG A 153 26.76 -20.43 6.87
C ARG A 153 27.42 -20.82 8.19
N ASP A 154 26.64 -20.92 9.26
CA ASP A 154 27.12 -21.31 10.59
C ASP A 154 27.21 -22.83 10.78
N ALA A 155 26.78 -23.61 9.78
CA ALA A 155 26.78 -25.07 9.77
C ALA A 155 27.90 -25.68 8.88
N THR A 156 28.85 -24.87 8.42
CA THR A 156 30.07 -25.32 7.70
C THR A 156 31.31 -24.78 8.39
#